data_AF-C0BCE0-F1
#
_entry.id   AF-C0BCE0-F1
#
_cell.length_a   1.000
_cell.length_b   1.000
_cell.length_c   1.000
_cell.angle_alpha   90.00
_cell.angle_beta   90.00
_cell.angle_gamma   90.00
#
_symmetry.space_group_name_H-M   'P 1'
#
loop_
_entity.id
_entity.type
_entity.pdbx_description
1 polymer ?
#
loop_
_entity_poly.entity_id
_entity_poly.type
_entity_poly.pdbx_seq_one_letter_code
_entity_poly.pdbx_strand_id
1 'polypeptide(L)' 'MSDEGANLTVAEDGLQAVRMFQEKPEGYFDAILMDIMMPVMDGITATKTIRSLKHPDAETIPIIAMTAN' A
#
# COMPACT_ATOMS: atom_id res chain seq x y z
N MET A 1 17.56 10.10 1.59
CA MET A 1 17.02 11.31 0.94
C MET A 1 15.56 11.35 1.30
N SER A 2 15.20 12.21 2.26
CA SER A 2 13.84 12.43 2.72
C SER A 2 13.70 13.94 2.77
N ASP A 3 13.53 14.54 1.60
CA ASP A 3 13.54 15.99 1.41
C ASP A 3 12.17 16.64 1.72
N GLU A 4 11.15 15.86 2.12
CA GLU A 4 9.77 16.34 2.23
C GLU A 4 9.02 15.81 3.46
N GLY A 5 9.65 15.71 4.64
CA GLY A 5 8.96 15.55 5.94
C GLY A 5 8.03 14.32 6.14
N ALA A 6 7.89 13.44 5.15
CA ALA A 6 7.01 12.29 5.17
C ALA A 6 7.70 11.06 5.76
N ASN A 7 6.96 10.30 6.57
CA ASN A 7 7.42 9.01 7.08
C ASN A 7 7.13 7.93 6.04
N LEU A 8 8.19 7.30 5.51
CA LEU A 8 8.08 6.27 4.48
C LEU A 8 8.16 4.88 5.12
N THR A 9 7.22 4.01 4.73
CA THR A 9 7.33 2.56 4.93
C THR A 9 7.41 1.92 3.56
N VAL A 10 8.45 1.11 3.33
CA VAL A 10 8.72 0.50 2.02
C VAL A 10 8.31 -0.98 2.06
N ALA A 11 7.58 -1.41 1.04
CA ALA A 11 7.31 -2.80 0.74
C ALA A 11 7.99 -3.20 -0.57
N GLU A 12 8.60 -4.38 -0.62
CA GLU A 12 9.34 -4.93 -1.76
C GLU A 12 8.42 -5.72 -2.73
N ASP A 13 7.22 -6.09 -2.27
CA ASP A 13 6.19 -6.74 -3.07
C ASP A 13 4.78 -6.47 -2.55
N GLY A 14 3.75 -6.82 -3.34
CA GLY A 14 2.35 -6.60 -2.98
C GLY A 14 1.87 -7.38 -1.76
N LEU A 15 2.46 -8.54 -1.47
CA LEU A 15 2.09 -9.34 -0.30
C LEU A 15 2.62 -8.69 0.99
N GLN A 16 3.84 -8.16 0.95
CA GLN A 16 4.40 -7.38 2.05
C GLN A 16 3.58 -6.10 2.28
N ALA A 17 3.16 -5.41 1.21
CA ALA A 17 2.30 -4.23 1.31
C ALA A 17 0.97 -4.54 2.01
N VAL A 18 0.30 -5.65 1.63
CA VAL A 18 -0.94 -6.11 2.28
C VAL A 18 -0.74 -6.39 3.76
N ARG A 19 0.34 -7.11 4.13
CA ARG A 19 0.65 -7.43 5.53
C ARG A 19 0.92 -6.19 6.35
N MET A 20 1.76 -5.29 5.84
CA MET A 20 2.06 -4.03 6.50
C MET A 20 0.79 -3.21 6.72
N PHE A 21 -0.09 -3.10 5.72
CA PHE A 21 -1.35 -2.40 5.88
C PHE A 21 -2.26 -3.04 6.94
N GLN A 22 -2.34 -4.38 6.96
CA GLN A 22 -3.19 -5.10 7.91
C GLN A 22 -2.71 -5.01 9.36
N GLU A 23 -1.39 -4.98 9.59
CA GLU A 23 -0.80 -5.02 10.93
C GLU A 23 -0.70 -3.65 11.60
N LYS A 24 -0.73 -2.57 10.82
CA LYS A 24 -0.66 -1.21 11.35
C LYS A 24 -2.01 -0.76 11.91
N PRO A 25 -2.02 0.13 12.90
CA PRO A 25 -3.27 0.66 13.43
C PRO A 25 -3.95 1.59 12.41
N GLU A 26 -5.24 1.85 12.63
CA GLU A 26 -6.00 2.87 11.93
C GLU A 26 -5.27 4.22 11.95
N GLY A 27 -5.30 4.92 10.81
CA GLY A 27 -4.66 6.23 10.64
C GLY A 27 -3.13 6.19 10.55
N TYR A 28 -2.51 5.01 10.42
CA TYR A 28 -1.05 4.91 10.29
C TYR A 28 -0.53 5.35 8.92
N PHE A 29 -1.32 5.13 7.86
CA PHE A 29 -0.97 5.51 6.50
C PHE A 29 -1.97 6.53 5.97
N ASP A 30 -1.46 7.66 5.47
CA ASP A 30 -2.30 8.67 4.81
C ASP A 30 -2.58 8.34 3.35
N ALA A 31 -1.69 7.58 2.70
CA ALA A 31 -1.82 7.14 1.32
C ALA A 31 -0.91 5.93 1.05
N ILE A 32 -1.24 5.18 0.00
CA ILE A 32 -0.40 4.09 -0.52
C ILE A 32 -0.02 4.41 -1.97
N LEU A 33 1.28 4.46 -2.24
CA LEU A 33 1.81 4.46 -3.61
C LEU A 33 2.05 2.99 -4.01
N MET A 34 1.38 2.53 -5.06
CA MET A 34 1.35 1.11 -5.44
C MET A 34 1.87 0.93 -6.87
N ASP A 35 3.04 0.33 -7.04
CA ASP A 35 3.51 -0.10 -8.36
C ASP A 35 2.61 -1.23 -8.89
N ILE A 36 2.16 -1.13 -10.14
CA ILE A 36 1.38 -2.19 -10.77
C ILE A 36 2.22 -3.45 -10.98
N MET A 37 3.49 -3.32 -11.35
CA MET A 37 4.36 -4.45 -11.69
C MET A 37 5.33 -4.75 -10.54
N MET A 38 4.99 -5.75 -9.72
CA MET A 38 5.82 -6.22 -8.61
C MET A 38 6.03 -7.74 -8.67
N PRO A 39 7.13 -8.26 -8.09
CA PRO A 39 7.28 -9.70 -7.89
C PRO A 39 6.26 -10.22 -6.88
N VAL A 40 6.04 -11.55 -6.84
CA VAL A 40 5.17 -12.29 -5.89
C VAL A 40 3.67 -11.96 -5.98
N MET A 41 3.28 -10.69 -5.80
CA MET A 41 1.91 -10.19 -5.90
C MET A 41 1.94 -8.82 -6.58
N ASP A 42 1.22 -8.69 -7.69
CA ASP A 42 1.11 -7.44 -8.43
C ASP A 42 0.27 -6.39 -7.68
N GLY A 43 0.43 -5.11 -8.05
CA GLY A 43 -0.23 -4.01 -7.36
C GLY A 43 -1.75 -4.00 -7.49
N ILE A 44 -2.31 -4.57 -8.56
CA ILE A 44 -3.76 -4.66 -8.75
C ILE A 44 -4.33 -5.69 -7.76
N THR A 45 -3.70 -6.85 -7.67
CA THR A 45 -4.06 -7.91 -6.72
C THR A 45 -3.89 -7.42 -5.29
N ALA A 46 -2.77 -6.78 -4.95
CA ALA A 46 -2.52 -6.19 -3.64
C ALA A 46 -3.60 -5.16 -3.25
N THR A 47 -3.94 -4.26 -4.18
CA THR A 47 -5.01 -3.26 -3.98
C THR A 47 -6.35 -3.94 -3.67
N LYS A 48 -6.74 -4.94 -4.46
CA LYS A 48 -8.00 -5.68 -4.22
C LYS A 48 -7.99 -6.39 -2.86
N THR A 49 -6.86 -6.99 -2.50
CA THR A 49 -6.72 -7.64 -1.19
C THR A 49 -6.84 -6.62 -0.06
N ILE A 50 -6.16 -5.47 -0.15
CA ILE A 50 -6.29 -4.37 0.82
C ILE A 50 -7.76 -3.96 0.98
N ARG A 51 -8.48 -3.74 -0.12
CA ARG A 51 -9.92 -3.38 -0.09
C ARG A 51 -10.83 -4.46 0.51
N SER A 52 -10.37 -5.71 0.59
CA SER A 52 -11.14 -6.82 1.17
C SER A 52 -10.87 -7.04 2.67
N LEU A 53 -9.87 -6.36 3.24
CA LEU A 53 -9.54 -6.47 4.66
C LEU A 53 -10.59 -5.81 5.53
N LYS A 54 -10.75 -6.30 6.77
CA LYS A 54 -11.58 -5.67 7.81
C LYS A 54 -10.89 -4.49 8.51
N HIS A 55 -9.81 -3.96 7.94
CA HIS A 55 -9.09 -2.83 8.50
C HIS A 55 -9.92 -1.55 8.34
N PRO A 56 -10.04 -0.66 9.33
CA PRO A 56 -10.88 0.53 9.24
C PRO A 56 -10.58 1.42 8.02
N ASP A 57 -9.29 1.58 7.68
CA ASP A 57 -8.87 2.38 6.52
C ASP A 57 -9.01 1.66 5.18
N ALA A 58 -9.37 0.37 5.16
CA ALA A 58 -9.37 -0.44 3.94
C ALA A 58 -10.28 0.12 2.86
N GLU A 59 -11.39 0.76 3.22
CA GLU A 59 -12.35 1.32 2.26
C GLU A 59 -11.97 2.74 1.81
N THR A 60 -11.25 3.49 2.63
CA THR A 60 -11.10 4.94 2.49
C THR A 60 -9.70 5.37 2.08
N ILE A 61 -8.65 4.60 2.41
CA ILE A 61 -7.27 5.02 2.16
C ILE A 61 -7.05 5.25 0.66
N PRO A 62 -6.48 6.38 0.22
CA PRO A 62 -6.09 6.59 -1.16
C PRO A 62 -5.00 5.60 -1.58
N ILE A 63 -5.24 4.87 -2.69
CA ILE A 63 -4.24 3.98 -3.31
C ILE A 63 -3.96 4.54 -4.70
N ILE A 64 -2.74 5.04 -4.90
CA ILE A 64 -2.30 5.70 -6.12
C ILE A 64 -1.46 4.70 -6.91
N ALA A 65 -1.99 4.25 -8.04
CA ALA A 65 -1.27 3.34 -8.92
C ALA A 65 -0.11 4.07 -9.61
N MET A 66 1.08 3.49 -9.52
CA MET A 66 2.27 3.92 -10.26
C MET A 66 2.47 2.98 -11.44
N THR A 67 2.57 3.55 -12.63
CA THR A 67 2.85 2.83 -13.86
C THR A 67 4.15 3.33 -14.46
N ALA A 68 5.07 2.43 -14.81
CA ALA A 68 6.16 2.76 -15.71
C ALA A 68 5.61 2.82 -17.15
N ASN A 69 5.95 3.87 -17.90
CA ASN A 69 5.68 4.01 -19.34
C ASN A 69 6.99 4.22 -20.08
#